data_AF-A0A963JZU9-F1
#
_entry.id   AF-A0A963JZU9-F1
#
_cell.length_a   1.000
_cell.length_b   1.000
_cell.length_c   1.000
_cell.angle_alpha   90.00
_cell.angle_beta   90.00
_cell.angle_gamma   90.00
#
_symmetry.space_group_name_H-M   'P 1'
#
loop_
_entity.id
_entity.type
_entity.pdbx_description
1 polymer ?
#
loop_
_entity_poly.entity_id
_entity_poly.type
_entity_poly.pdbx_seq_one_letter_code
_entity_poly.pdbx_strand_id
1 'polypeptide(L)'
;MIRRLISIFITIPLAIVLIALAVANRGSVPLRFDVFNPQNPALTINAPMFLWLLGAVAVGVLAGGIGAWFAQGKHRRMERHYKKEAASLRFEVDAQKPKSADTPQAGRSLALSR
;
A
#
# COMPACT_ATOMS: atom_id res chain seq x y z
N MET A 1 1.71 -9.93 3.19
CA MET A 1 3.18 -9.86 3.38
C MET A 1 3.96 -10.03 2.07
N ILE A 2 3.62 -11.01 1.22
CA ILE A 2 4.26 -11.25 -0.11
C ILE A 2 4.38 -9.99 -0.99
N ARG A 3 3.33 -9.17 -1.11
CA ARG A 3 3.34 -7.95 -1.94
C ARG A 3 4.44 -6.96 -1.57
N ARG A 4 4.74 -6.84 -0.27
CA ARG A 4 5.79 -5.95 0.24
C ARG A 4 7.18 -6.51 -0.06
N LEU A 5 7.32 -7.82 0.01
CA LEU A 5 8.55 -8.53 -0.32
C LEU A 5 8.90 -8.40 -1.81
N ILE A 6 7.92 -8.57 -2.71
CA ILE A 6 8.08 -8.42 -4.16
C ILE A 6 8.51 -6.99 -4.51
N SER A 7 7.87 -5.98 -3.90
CA SER A 7 8.23 -4.58 -4.12
C SER A 7 9.66 -4.29 -3.68
N ILE A 8 10.09 -4.78 -2.51
CA ILE A 8 11.48 -4.61 -2.04
C ILE A 8 12.46 -5.30 -2.99
N PHE A 9 12.15 -6.53 -3.42
CA PHE A 9 13.00 -7.31 -4.33
C PHE A 9 13.16 -6.65 -5.71
N ILE A 10 12.20 -5.84 -6.15
CA ILE A 10 12.31 -5.08 -7.40
C ILE A 10 13.07 -3.75 -7.17
N THR A 11 12.76 -3.06 -6.07
CA THR A 11 13.25 -1.69 -5.85
C THR A 11 14.74 -1.63 -5.51
N ILE A 12 15.24 -2.60 -4.73
CA ILE A 12 16.65 -2.65 -4.33
C ILE A 12 17.58 -2.87 -5.54
N PRO A 13 17.43 -3.91 -6.37
CA PRO A 13 18.29 -4.09 -7.53
C PRO A 13 18.15 -2.95 -8.54
N LEU A 14 16.96 -2.39 -8.70
CA LEU A 14 16.77 -1.19 -9.52
C LEU A 14 17.62 -0.02 -9.00
N ALA A 15 17.62 0.24 -7.68
CA ALA A 15 18.44 1.27 -7.07
C ALA A 15 19.96 1.02 -7.28
N ILE A 16 20.41 -0.23 -7.16
CA ILE A 16 21.82 -0.61 -7.40
C ILE A 16 22.22 -0.29 -8.85
N VAL A 17 21.41 -0.68 -9.84
CA VAL A 17 21.69 -0.40 -11.27
C VAL A 17 21.77 1.09 -11.53
N LEU A 18 20.87 1.87 -10.92
CA LEU A 18 20.86 3.33 -11.06
C LEU A 18 22.09 3.99 -10.46
N ILE A 19 22.52 3.54 -9.27
CA ILE A 19 23.75 4.01 -8.62
C ILE A 19 24.98 3.61 -9.45
N ALA A 20 25.00 2.40 -10.02
CA ALA A 20 26.10 1.97 -10.88
C ALA A 20 26.19 2.80 -12.17
N LEU A 21 25.07 3.02 -12.85
CA LEU A 21 24.98 3.93 -14.00
C LEU A 21 25.42 5.35 -13.64
N ALA A 22 25.03 5.82 -12.46
CA ALA A 22 25.39 7.12 -11.95
C ALA A 22 26.91 7.30 -11.77
N VAL A 23 27.54 6.35 -11.08
CA VAL A 23 28.98 6.37 -10.79
C VAL A 23 29.81 6.17 -12.06
N ALA A 24 29.36 5.27 -12.94
CA ALA A 24 30.02 5.02 -14.23
C ALA A 24 29.95 6.25 -15.15
N ASN A 25 28.84 6.99 -15.14
CA ASN A 25 28.60 8.16 -15.98
C ASN A 25 28.70 9.47 -15.17
N ARG A 26 29.83 9.66 -14.48
CA ARG A 26 30.16 10.90 -13.77
C ARG A 26 30.51 12.07 -14.68
N GLY A 27 30.66 11.85 -15.98
CA GLY A 27 30.95 12.90 -16.95
C GLY A 27 29.81 13.91 -17.04
N SER A 28 30.14 15.20 -17.18
CA SER A 28 29.15 16.24 -17.46
C SER A 28 28.57 16.02 -18.85
N VAL A 29 27.25 15.85 -18.92
CA VAL A 29 26.52 15.71 -20.17
C VAL A 29 25.50 16.86 -20.27
N PRO A 30 25.44 17.58 -21.41
CA PRO A 30 24.43 18.61 -21.61
C PRO A 30 23.04 17.96 -21.71
N LEU A 31 22.14 18.31 -20.79
CA LEU A 31 20.73 17.99 -20.94
C LEU A 31 20.01 19.20 -21.53
N ARG A 32 19.36 18.97 -22.68
CA ARG A 32 18.70 20.00 -23.47
C ARG A 32 17.19 19.84 -23.31
N PHE A 33 16.54 20.88 -22.80
CA PHE A 33 15.08 20.88 -22.59
C PHE A 33 14.31 21.43 -23.79
N ASP A 34 15.00 22.08 -24.74
CA ASP A 34 14.41 22.66 -25.93
C ASP A 34 14.31 21.61 -27.06
N VAL A 35 13.07 21.18 -27.36
CA VAL A 35 12.78 20.20 -28.42
C VAL A 35 12.80 20.85 -29.82
N PHE A 36 12.62 22.17 -29.91
CA PHE A 36 12.50 22.90 -31.17
C PHE A 36 13.81 23.57 -31.59
N ASN A 37 14.64 23.98 -30.63
CA ASN A 37 15.97 24.53 -30.89
C ASN A 37 17.04 23.88 -29.99
N PRO A 38 17.66 22.77 -30.43
CA PRO A 38 18.65 22.04 -29.65
C PRO A 38 19.96 22.82 -29.40
N GLN A 39 20.16 23.96 -30.05
CA GLN A 39 21.34 24.80 -29.87
C GLN A 39 21.10 25.97 -28.91
N ASN A 40 19.91 26.09 -28.33
CA ASN A 40 19.59 27.17 -27.41
C ASN A 40 20.36 27.03 -26.08
N PRO A 41 21.32 27.94 -25.77
CA PRO A 41 22.13 27.84 -24.55
C PRO A 41 21.32 28.14 -23.29
N ALA A 42 20.17 28.82 -23.39
CA ALA A 42 19.33 29.18 -22.24
C ALA A 42 18.59 27.97 -21.63
N LEU A 43 18.35 26.90 -22.41
CA LEU A 43 17.68 25.67 -21.98
C LEU A 43 18.61 24.45 -21.95
N THR A 44 19.92 24.68 -21.93
CA THR A 44 20.93 23.62 -21.83
C THR A 44 21.53 23.64 -20.43
N ILE A 45 21.22 22.62 -19.62
CA ILE A 45 21.79 22.46 -18.28
C ILE A 45 22.88 21.39 -18.35
N ASN A 46 24.11 21.79 -18.05
CA ASN A 46 25.24 20.88 -17.94
C ASN A 46 25.30 20.34 -16.52
N ALA A 47 25.00 19.06 -16.36
CA ALA A 47 25.16 18.36 -15.11
C ALA A 47 25.60 16.92 -15.40
N PRO A 48 26.24 16.24 -14.43
CA PRO A 48 26.51 14.82 -14.56
C PRO A 48 25.22 14.02 -14.84
N MET A 49 25.29 13.04 -15.74
CA MET A 49 24.14 12.20 -16.13
C MET A 49 23.41 11.58 -14.93
N PHE A 50 24.14 11.29 -13.85
CA PHE A 50 23.57 10.72 -12.65
C PHE A 50 22.50 11.59 -11.97
N LEU A 51 22.64 12.92 -12.01
CA LEU A 51 21.63 13.81 -11.42
C LEU A 51 20.28 13.64 -12.12
N TRP A 52 20.30 13.53 -13.44
CA TRP A 52 19.11 13.37 -14.27
C TRP A 52 18.46 12.02 -14.07
N LEU A 53 19.25 10.94 -14.08
CA LEU A 53 18.79 9.57 -13.87
C LEU A 53 18.17 9.40 -12.47
N LEU A 54 18.88 9.87 -11.44
CA LEU A 54 18.44 9.74 -10.05
C LEU A 54 17.24 10.65 -9.77
N GLY A 55 17.21 11.85 -10.36
CA GLY A 55 16.06 12.75 -10.33
C GLY A 55 14.81 12.15 -10.96
N ALA A 56 14.91 11.57 -12.17
CA ALA A 56 13.79 10.92 -12.84
C ALA A 56 13.22 9.75 -12.02
N VAL A 57 14.11 8.95 -11.42
CA VAL A 57 13.70 7.83 -10.56
C VAL A 57 13.08 8.35 -9.27
N ALA A 58 13.65 9.35 -8.63
CA ALA A 58 13.08 9.96 -7.43
C ALA A 58 11.66 10.46 -7.69
N VAL A 59 11.43 11.14 -8.82
CA VAL A 59 10.09 11.56 -9.26
C VAL A 59 9.18 10.35 -9.46
N GLY A 60 9.64 9.30 -10.13
CA GLY A 60 8.88 8.07 -10.32
C GLY A 60 8.50 7.37 -9.00
N VAL A 61 9.43 7.31 -8.03
CA VAL A 61 9.21 6.73 -6.70
C VAL A 61 8.22 7.59 -5.90
N LEU A 62 8.35 8.91 -5.95
CA LEU A 62 7.41 9.82 -5.29
C LEU A 62 6.00 9.69 -5.88
N ALA A 63 5.88 9.71 -7.22
CA ALA A 63 4.61 9.53 -7.90
C ALA A 63 4.00 8.16 -7.60
N GLY A 64 4.80 7.09 -7.63
CA GLY A 64 4.37 5.74 -7.28
C GLY A 64 3.95 5.61 -5.81
N GLY A 65 4.69 6.25 -4.89
CA GLY A 65 4.37 6.30 -3.47
C GLY A 65 3.07 7.05 -3.19
N ILE A 66 2.85 8.20 -3.85
CA ILE A 66 1.59 8.95 -3.79
C ILE A 66 0.45 8.09 -4.35
N GLY A 67 0.63 7.47 -5.51
CA GLY A 67 -0.37 6.56 -6.10
C GLY A 67 -0.72 5.38 -5.18
N ALA A 68 0.29 4.76 -4.56
CA ALA A 68 0.09 3.69 -3.58
C ALA A 68 -0.62 4.19 -2.32
N TRP A 69 -0.35 5.41 -1.87
CA TRP A 69 -1.03 6.04 -0.72
C TRP A 69 -2.51 6.28 -1.01
N PHE A 70 -2.86 6.79 -2.19
CA PHE A 70 -4.24 6.91 -2.63
C PHE A 70 -4.95 5.55 -2.74
N ALA A 71 -4.27 4.54 -3.30
CA ALA A 71 -4.81 3.19 -3.43
C ALA A 71 -5.05 2.51 -2.06
N GLN A 72 -4.15 2.70 -1.09
CA GLN A 72 -4.29 2.19 0.28
C GLN A 72 -5.27 3.01 1.13
N GLY A 73 -5.42 4.31 0.87
CA GLY A 73 -6.31 5.21 1.60
C GLY A 73 -7.80 4.81 1.51
N LYS A 74 -8.22 4.26 0.37
CA LYS A 74 -9.58 3.73 0.18
C LYS A 74 -9.85 2.50 1.05
N HIS A 75 -8.83 1.68 1.34
CA HIS A 75 -8.96 0.46 2.15
C HIS A 75 -9.15 0.73 3.65
N ARG A 76 -8.60 1.83 4.19
CA ARG A 76 -8.83 2.23 5.59
C ARG A 76 -10.29 2.61 5.90
N ARG A 77 -11.09 2.99 4.89
CA ARG A 77 -12.53 3.25 5.06
C ARG A 77 -13.34 1.94 5.06
N MET A 78 -12.92 0.94 4.30
CA MET A 78 -13.58 -0.36 4.19
C MET A 78 -13.49 -1.18 5.48
N GLU A 79 -12.35 -1.19 6.17
CA GLU A 79 -12.22 -1.92 7.44
C GLU A 79 -13.19 -1.44 8.52
N ARG A 80 -13.52 -0.14 8.54
CA ARG A 80 -14.50 0.40 9.49
C ARG A 80 -15.93 0.02 9.11
N HIS A 81 -16.23 -0.11 7.83
CA HIS A 81 -17.53 -0.58 7.35
C HIS A 81 -17.73 -2.07 7.63
N TYR A 82 -16.75 -2.90 7.29
CA TYR A 82 -16.84 -4.35 7.54
C TYR A 82 -16.89 -4.70 9.02
N LYS A 83 -16.22 -3.96 9.91
CA LYS A 83 -16.37 -4.14 11.37
C LYS A 83 -17.78 -3.82 11.87
N LYS A 84 -18.45 -2.82 11.28
CA LYS A 84 -19.82 -2.45 11.66
C LYS A 84 -20.83 -3.50 11.17
N GLU A 85 -20.70 -3.94 9.93
CA GLU A 85 -21.55 -5.00 9.36
C GLU A 85 -21.36 -6.35 10.08
N ALA A 86 -20.13 -6.72 10.42
CA ALA A 86 -19.88 -7.93 11.20
C ALA A 86 -20.46 -7.84 12.62
N ALA A 87 -20.50 -6.64 13.22
CA ALA A 87 -21.09 -6.43 14.54
C ALA A 87 -22.63 -6.49 14.51
N SER A 88 -23.26 -5.93 13.48
CA SER A 88 -24.72 -6.00 13.32
C SER A 88 -25.18 -7.44 13.04
N LEU A 89 -24.48 -8.16 12.16
CA LEU A 89 -24.77 -9.57 11.88
C LEU A 89 -24.63 -10.46 13.13
N ARG A 90 -23.65 -10.18 14.00
CA ARG A 90 -23.50 -10.89 15.29
C ARG A 90 -24.67 -10.63 16.23
N PHE A 91 -25.15 -9.38 16.31
CA PHE A 91 -26.31 -9.02 17.13
C PHE A 91 -27.60 -9.70 16.64
N GLU A 92 -27.80 -9.81 15.33
CA GLU A 92 -28.95 -10.51 14.75
C GLU A 92 -28.92 -12.02 15.03
N VAL A 93 -27.74 -12.65 14.95
CA VAL A 93 -27.56 -14.07 15.29
C VAL A 93 -27.80 -14.33 16.79
N ASP A 94 -27.32 -13.45 17.67
CA ASP A 94 -27.57 -13.57 19.12
C ASP A 94 -29.04 -13.28 19.49
N ALA A 95 -29.71 -12.37 18.77
CA ALA A 95 -31.13 -12.08 18.95
C ALA A 95 -32.04 -13.21 18.43
N GLN A 96 -31.60 -13.94 17.39
CA GLN A 96 -32.30 -15.11 16.86
C GLN A 96 -31.98 -16.40 17.62
N LYS A 97 -30.98 -16.42 18.50
CA LYS A 97 -30.76 -17.53 19.42
C LYS A 97 -31.96 -17.59 20.36
N PRO A 98 -32.86 -18.57 20.23
CA PRO A 98 -34.01 -18.64 21.08
C PRO A 98 -33.54 -18.88 22.51
N LYS A 99 -34.28 -18.29 23.45
CA LYS A 99 -34.17 -18.44 24.90
C LYS A 99 -34.47 -19.88 25.37
N SER A 100 -34.07 -20.90 24.61
CA SER A 100 -34.35 -22.32 24.84
C SER A 100 -33.42 -22.97 25.87
N ALA A 101 -32.45 -22.22 26.43
CA ALA A 101 -31.54 -22.73 27.46
C ALA A 101 -32.00 -22.44 28.89
N ASP A 102 -33.19 -21.89 29.10
CA ASP A 102 -33.73 -21.59 30.44
C ASP A 102 -35.07 -22.32 30.64
N THR A 103 -35.02 -23.66 30.62
CA THR A 103 -36.09 -24.46 31.22
C THR A 103 -35.66 -24.79 32.65
N PRO A 104 -36.36 -24.27 33.69
CA PRO A 104 -36.05 -24.60 35.07
C PRO A 104 -36.20 -26.11 35.28
N GLN A 105 -35.16 -26.78 35.76
CA GLN A 105 -35.20 -28.18 36.20
C GLN A 105 -36.04 -28.36 37.48
N ALA A 106 -37.22 -27.74 37.57
CA ALA A 106 -38.14 -27.83 38.70
C ALA A 106 -38.93 -29.16 38.73
N GLY A 107 -38.75 -30.06 37.75
CA GLY A 107 -39.53 -31.30 37.63
C GLY A 107 -38.80 -32.59 38.04
N ARG A 108 -37.50 -32.55 38.36
CA ARG A 108 -36.72 -33.79 38.61
C ARG A 108 -36.68 -34.26 40.06
N SER A 109 -37.12 -33.45 41.02
CA SER A 109 -37.13 -33.81 42.45
C SER A 109 -38.34 -34.64 42.89
N LEU A 110 -39.40 -34.73 42.08
CA LEU A 110 -40.59 -35.54 42.38
C LEU A 110 -40.47 -37.02 41.94
N ALA A 111 -39.39 -37.39 41.26
CA ALA A 111 -39.19 -38.75 40.75
C ALA A 111 -38.42 -39.69 41.70
N LEU A 112 -37.95 -39.18 42.85
CA LEU A 112 -37.18 -39.95 43.83
C LEU A 112 -37.99 -40.37 45.07
N SER A 113 -39.32 -40.24 45.05
CA SER A 113 -40.19 -40.83 46.07
C SER A 113 -40.91 -42.08 45.54
N ARG A 114 -40.19 -43.21 45.46
CA ARG A 114 -40.78 -44.54 45.48
C ARG A 114 -39.86 -45.51 46.19
#